data_AF-A0A8S9SS27-F1
#
_entry.id   AF-A0A8S9SS27-F1
#
_cell.length_a   1.000
_cell.length_b   1.000
_cell.length_c   1.000
_cell.angle_alpha   90.00
_cell.angle_beta   90.00
_cell.angle_gamma   90.00
#
_symmetry.space_group_name_H-M   'P 1'
#
loop_
_entity.id
_entity.type
_entity.pdbx_description
1 polymer ?
#
loop_
_entity_poly.entity_id
_entity_poly.type
_entity_poly.pdbx_seq_one_letter_code
_entity_poly.pdbx_strand_id
1 'polypeptide(L)'
;MEATMFDGFMSVPRTGLDASGSDVRLHISFPVNISKADGNDEMEFLCSVWPNHIEIQNLYMLRRNKVIPKPYMGPSFGSLKYDFQTAVKEFLRVRGIYGELCFFLHEYMMNKDRIELIIG
;
A
#
# COMPACT_ATOMS: atom_id res chain seq x y z
N MET A 1 6.30 -13.05 -20.82
CA MET A 1 7.04 -12.94 -19.55
C MET A 1 6.60 -11.65 -18.91
N GLU A 2 5.62 -11.72 -18.00
CA GLU A 2 5.21 -10.57 -17.20
C GLU A 2 6.19 -10.51 -16.02
N ALA A 3 7.26 -9.73 -16.19
CA ALA A 3 8.11 -9.39 -15.08
C ALA A 3 7.32 -8.40 -14.23
N THR A 4 6.98 -8.76 -12.99
CA THR A 4 6.58 -7.78 -11.98
C THR A 4 7.77 -6.85 -11.80
N MET A 5 7.81 -5.76 -12.55
CA MET A 5 8.82 -4.73 -12.43
C MET A 5 8.65 -4.15 -11.03
N PHE A 6 9.64 -4.32 -10.17
CA PHE A 6 9.64 -3.70 -8.85
C PHE A 6 9.55 -2.18 -9.05
N ASP A 7 8.40 -1.60 -8.76
CA ASP A 7 8.08 -0.18 -9.01
C ASP A 7 8.72 0.76 -7.95
N GLY A 8 9.64 0.24 -7.13
CA GLY A 8 10.45 1.06 -6.23
C GLY A 8 11.14 0.29 -5.10
N PHE A 9 12.32 0.78 -4.69
CA PHE A 9 13.07 0.26 -3.56
C PHE A 9 13.62 1.39 -2.68
N MET A 10 13.86 1.10 -1.41
CA MET A 10 14.56 1.99 -0.48
C MET A 10 15.71 1.26 0.21
N SER A 11 16.83 1.95 0.38
CA SER A 11 17.93 1.50 1.24
C SER A 11 17.57 1.75 2.70
N VAL A 12 17.65 0.70 3.52
CA VAL A 12 17.39 0.75 4.97
C VAL A 12 18.68 0.35 5.68
N PRO A 13 19.12 1.09 6.71
CA PRO A 13 20.30 0.71 7.48
C PRO A 13 20.14 -0.69 8.07
N ARG A 14 21.19 -1.53 7.99
CA ARG A 14 21.20 -2.82 8.67
C ARG A 14 21.20 -2.62 10.19
N THR A 15 20.42 -3.43 10.90
CA THR A 15 20.36 -3.43 12.36
C THR A 15 20.84 -4.79 12.87
N GLY A 16 21.87 -4.80 13.74
CA GLY A 16 22.47 -6.05 14.23
C GLY A 16 23.96 -5.93 14.58
N LEU A 17 24.57 -7.06 14.94
CA LEU A 17 25.99 -7.19 15.29
C LEU A 17 26.95 -6.91 14.11
N ASP A 18 26.42 -6.90 12.89
CA ASP A 18 27.11 -6.70 11.61
C ASP A 18 26.62 -5.44 10.87
N ALA A 19 26.30 -4.36 11.61
CA ALA A 19 25.75 -3.07 11.12
C ALA A 19 26.60 -2.28 10.10
N SER A 20 27.55 -2.92 9.43
CA SER A 20 28.25 -2.40 8.26
C SER A 20 27.44 -2.69 6.98
N GLY A 21 26.48 -1.83 6.66
CA GLY A 21 25.82 -1.82 5.34
C GLY A 21 24.36 -1.36 5.34
N SER A 22 23.74 -1.41 4.16
CA SER A 22 22.31 -1.14 3.95
C SER A 22 21.63 -2.34 3.31
N ASP A 23 20.46 -2.70 3.80
CA ASP A 23 19.54 -3.61 3.12
C ASP A 23 18.70 -2.85 2.10
N VAL A 24 18.27 -3.53 1.05
CA VAL A 24 17.32 -3.00 0.07
C VAL A 24 15.95 -3.58 0.39
N ARG A 25 14.97 -2.71 0.66
CA ARG A 25 13.57 -3.10 0.87
C ARG A 25 12.72 -2.56 -0.28
N LEU A 26 11.96 -3.45 -0.89
CA LEU A 26 11.02 -3.14 -1.97
C LEU A 26 9.73 -2.60 -1.37
N HIS A 27 9.05 -1.68 -2.04
CA HIS A 27 7.73 -1.31 -1.55
C HIS A 27 6.75 -2.49 -1.71
N ILE A 28 5.77 -2.56 -0.83
CA ILE A 28 4.72 -3.58 -0.89
C ILE A 28 3.48 -2.95 -1.52
N SER A 29 2.98 -3.52 -2.62
CA SER A 29 1.69 -3.14 -3.18
C SER A 29 0.58 -3.56 -2.22
N PHE A 30 -0.20 -2.59 -1.74
CA PHE A 30 -1.17 -2.78 -0.68
C PHE A 30 -2.52 -2.14 -1.06
N PRO A 31 -3.38 -2.87 -1.79
CA PRO A 31 -4.72 -2.40 -2.10
C PRO A 31 -5.60 -2.40 -0.85
N VAL A 32 -6.23 -1.26 -0.55
CA VAL A 32 -7.13 -1.09 0.58
C VAL A 32 -8.55 -0.93 0.06
N ASN A 33 -9.44 -1.84 0.48
CA ASN A 33 -10.87 -1.77 0.17
C ASN A 33 -11.66 -1.36 1.42
N ILE A 34 -12.46 -0.30 1.30
CA ILE A 34 -13.31 0.23 2.36
C ILE A 34 -14.75 0.21 1.87
N SER A 35 -15.57 -0.60 2.53
CA SER A 35 -17.01 -0.71 2.27
C SER A 35 -17.82 -0.10 3.41
N LYS A 36 -19.01 0.41 3.07
CA LYS A 36 -20.04 0.74 4.07
C LYS A 36 -20.91 -0.49 4.35
N ALA A 37 -21.55 -0.50 5.51
CA ALA A 37 -22.41 -1.61 5.94
C ALA A 37 -23.62 -1.86 5.03
N ASP A 38 -24.09 -0.84 4.32
CA ASP A 38 -25.17 -0.95 3.33
C ASP A 38 -24.70 -1.59 1.99
N GLY A 39 -23.39 -1.79 1.82
CA GLY A 39 -22.78 -2.58 0.75
C GLY A 39 -22.87 -1.97 -0.65
N ASN A 40 -23.42 -0.76 -0.81
CA ASN A 40 -23.69 -0.18 -2.13
C ASN A 40 -22.48 0.53 -2.75
N ASP A 41 -21.64 1.10 -1.90
CA ASP A 41 -20.46 1.85 -2.31
C ASP A 41 -19.19 1.27 -1.66
N GLU A 42 -18.16 1.06 -2.48
CA GLU A 42 -16.82 0.68 -2.07
C GLU A 42 -15.81 1.72 -2.54
N MET A 43 -14.81 1.98 -1.70
CA MET A 43 -13.65 2.76 -2.05
C MET A 43 -12.43 1.86 -2.07
N GLU A 44 -11.70 1.87 -3.17
CA GLU A 44 -10.43 1.17 -3.30
C GLU A 44 -9.30 2.20 -3.37
N PHE A 45 -8.26 1.98 -2.58
CA PHE A 45 -7.04 2.79 -2.58
C PHE A 45 -5.89 1.89 -2.99
N LEU A 46 -5.18 2.28 -4.04
CA LEU A 46 -3.93 1.64 -4.39
C LEU A 46 -2.82 2.32 -3.60
N CYS A 47 -2.27 1.62 -2.60
CA CYS A 47 -1.21 2.15 -1.76
C CYS A 47 0.11 1.40 -2.02
N SER A 48 1.21 2.13 -1.94
CA SER A 48 2.56 1.59 -1.86
C SER A 48 3.09 1.76 -0.45
N VAL A 49 3.39 0.64 0.20
CA VAL A 49 3.93 0.63 1.57
C VAL A 49 5.45 0.60 1.48
N TRP A 50 6.05 1.77 1.65
CA TRP A 50 7.48 1.95 1.80
C TRP A 50 7.90 1.63 3.25
N PRO A 51 9.19 1.36 3.51
CA PRO A 51 9.65 0.99 4.85
C PRO A 51 9.31 2.00 5.97
N ASN A 52 9.11 3.27 5.64
CA ASN A 52 8.87 4.36 6.60
C ASN A 52 7.57 5.13 6.38
N HIS A 53 6.85 4.91 5.27
CA HIS A 53 5.62 5.65 4.97
C HIS A 53 4.71 4.87 4.01
N ILE A 54 3.43 5.26 3.98
CA ILE A 54 2.46 4.76 3.02
C ILE A 54 2.19 5.86 2.01
N GLU A 55 2.36 5.54 0.73
CA GLU A 55 2.01 6.42 -0.37
C GLU A 55 0.68 5.95 -0.98
N ILE A 56 -0.23 6.89 -1.23
CA ILE A 56 -1.48 6.61 -1.95
C ILE A 56 -1.23 6.97 -3.41
N GLN A 57 -1.28 5.99 -4.30
CA GLN A 57 -1.09 6.18 -5.73
C GLN A 57 -2.41 6.63 -6.38
N ASN A 58 -3.49 5.86 -6.15
CA ASN A 58 -4.79 6.05 -6.78
C ASN A 58 -5.94 5.80 -5.81
N LEU A 59 -7.09 6.41 -6.12
CA LEU A 59 -8.35 6.24 -5.41
C LEU A 59 -9.46 5.95 -6.41
N TYR A 60 -10.17 4.85 -6.21
CA TYR A 60 -11.27 4.39 -7.04
C TYR A 60 -12.57 4.36 -6.23
N MET A 61 -13.67 4.78 -6.87
CA MET A 61 -15.01 4.57 -6.33
C MET A 61 -15.69 3.44 -7.12
N LEU A 62 -15.99 2.35 -6.43
CA LEU A 62 -16.63 1.17 -6.96
C LEU A 62 -18.10 1.18 -6.52
N ARG A 63 -19.02 1.03 -7.48
CA ARG A 63 -20.45 0.85 -7.20
C ARG A 63 -20.83 -0.58 -7.54
N ARG A 64 -21.19 -1.39 -6.54
CA ARG A 64 -21.49 -2.82 -6.74
C ARG A 64 -22.68 -3.08 -7.66
N ASN A 65 -23.61 -2.13 -7.79
CA ASN A 65 -24.85 -2.28 -8.56
C ASN A 65 -24.81 -1.73 -9.99
N LYS A 66 -23.65 -1.36 -10.52
CA LYS A 66 -23.53 -0.96 -11.92
C LYS A 66 -22.39 -1.75 -12.55
N VAL A 67 -22.72 -2.63 -13.49
CA VAL A 67 -21.74 -3.20 -14.43
C VAL A 67 -21.23 -2.03 -15.26
N ILE A 68 -20.21 -1.33 -14.74
CA ILE A 68 -19.50 -0.30 -15.49
C ILE A 68 -18.32 -1.05 -16.11
N PRO A 69 -18.28 -1.26 -17.44
CA PRO A 69 -17.24 -2.05 -18.08
C PRO A 69 -15.81 -1.52 -17.83
N LYS A 70 -15.69 -0.25 -17.42
CA LYS A 70 -14.45 0.37 -16.92
C LYS A 70 -14.79 1.36 -15.81
N PRO A 71 -14.65 1.03 -14.52
CA PRO A 71 -14.80 2.02 -13.46
C PRO A 71 -13.81 3.17 -13.70
N TYR A 72 -14.26 4.41 -13.46
CA TYR A 72 -13.41 5.57 -13.60
C TYR A 72 -12.20 5.41 -12.67
N MET A 73 -11.00 5.43 -13.25
CA MET A 73 -9.76 5.14 -12.52
C MET A 73 -9.27 6.29 -11.63
N GLY A 74 -9.97 7.43 -11.61
CA GLY A 74 -9.50 8.60 -10.88
C GLY A 74 -8.25 9.23 -11.53
N PRO A 75 -7.96 10.49 -11.20
CA PRO A 75 -6.62 11.03 -11.44
C PRO A 75 -5.64 10.40 -10.44
N SER A 76 -4.33 10.57 -10.67
CA SER A 76 -3.33 10.21 -9.66
C SER A 76 -3.58 11.02 -8.39
N PHE A 77 -3.43 10.39 -7.24
CA PHE A 77 -3.73 11.03 -5.96
C PHE A 77 -2.89 12.29 -5.72
N GLY A 78 -1.63 12.28 -6.14
CA GLY A 78 -0.73 13.43 -6.05
C GLY A 78 -1.16 14.67 -6.84
N SER A 79 -2.03 14.52 -7.84
CA SER A 79 -2.57 15.64 -8.62
C SER A 79 -3.80 16.31 -7.99
N LEU A 80 -4.35 15.73 -6.92
CA LEU A 80 -5.53 16.26 -6.23
C LEU A 80 -5.18 17.48 -5.38
N LYS A 81 -6.19 18.28 -5.03
CA LYS A 81 -6.01 19.44 -4.14
C LYS A 81 -5.50 19.00 -2.76
N TYR A 82 -4.63 19.80 -2.16
CA TYR A 82 -4.00 19.51 -0.87
C TYR A 82 -5.01 19.18 0.25
N ASP A 83 -6.08 19.96 0.38
CA ASP A 83 -7.09 19.72 1.43
C ASP A 83 -7.79 18.36 1.25
N PHE A 84 -8.04 17.96 0.01
CA PHE A 84 -8.62 16.65 -0.30
C PHE A 84 -7.64 15.53 0.03
N GLN A 85 -6.37 15.69 -0.36
CA GLN A 85 -5.33 14.71 0.00
C GLN A 85 -5.20 14.55 1.52
N THR A 86 -5.24 15.66 2.25
CA THR A 86 -5.15 15.67 3.72
C THR A 86 -6.34 14.95 4.35
N ALA A 87 -7.56 15.23 3.89
CA ALA A 87 -8.77 14.57 4.38
C ALA A 87 -8.74 13.05 4.12
N VAL A 88 -8.27 12.61 2.94
CA VAL A 88 -8.14 11.19 2.62
C VAL A 88 -7.06 10.51 3.46
N LYS A 89 -5.89 11.14 3.65
CA LYS A 89 -4.85 10.61 4.52
C LYS A 89 -5.35 10.43 5.95
N GLU A 90 -6.08 11.41 6.48
CA GLU A 90 -6.67 11.31 7.82
C GLU A 90 -7.75 10.21 7.89
N PHE A 91 -8.57 10.07 6.86
CA PHE A 91 -9.58 9.02 6.75
C PHE A 91 -8.98 7.60 6.80
N LEU A 92 -7.82 7.38 6.19
CA LEU A 92 -7.08 6.12 6.26
C LEU A 92 -6.37 5.95 7.61
N ARG A 93 -5.78 7.02 8.15
CA ARG A 93 -5.07 7.03 9.43
C ARG A 93 -5.98 6.55 10.58
N VAL A 94 -7.19 7.08 10.69
CA VAL A 94 -8.15 6.68 11.75
C VAL A 94 -8.63 5.24 11.61
N ARG A 95 -8.40 4.60 10.45
CA ARG A 95 -8.69 3.18 10.19
C ARG A 95 -7.50 2.26 10.40
N GLY A 96 -6.41 2.78 10.96
CA GLY A 96 -5.21 2.01 11.25
C GLY A 96 -4.23 1.90 10.08
N ILE A 97 -4.44 2.64 8.99
CA ILE A 97 -3.54 2.66 7.84
C ILE A 97 -2.61 3.87 8.00
N TYR A 98 -1.53 3.68 8.75
CA TYR A 98 -0.53 4.70 9.08
C TYR A 98 0.85 4.06 9.32
N GLY A 99 1.86 4.87 9.69
CA GLY A 99 3.27 4.47 9.71
C GLY A 99 3.60 3.17 10.46
N GLU A 100 2.93 2.84 11.57
CA GLU A 100 3.18 1.58 12.30
C GLU A 100 2.86 0.34 11.44
N LEU A 101 1.86 0.44 10.57
CA LEU A 101 1.50 -0.62 9.64
C LEU A 101 2.63 -0.90 8.63
N CYS A 102 3.43 0.12 8.25
CA CYS A 102 4.57 -0.07 7.37
C CYS A 102 5.59 -1.04 7.96
N PHE A 103 6.01 -0.80 9.20
CA PHE A 103 6.99 -1.62 9.88
C PHE A 103 6.47 -3.05 10.04
N PHE A 104 5.21 -3.20 10.47
CA PHE A 104 4.57 -4.50 10.60
C PHE A 104 4.55 -5.28 9.29
N LEU A 105 4.13 -4.66 8.18
CA LEU A 105 4.03 -5.33 6.88
C LEU A 105 5.40 -5.75 6.33
N HIS A 106 6.43 -4.91 6.51
CA HIS A 106 7.79 -5.26 6.08
C HIS A 106 8.39 -6.40 6.90
N GLU A 107 8.22 -6.39 8.23
CA GLU A 107 8.63 -7.51 9.08
C GLU A 107 7.84 -8.80 8.76
N TYR A 108 6.54 -8.68 8.51
CA TYR A 108 5.69 -9.80 8.11
C TYR A 108 6.16 -10.42 6.80
N MET A 109 6.42 -9.61 5.76
CA MET A 109 6.91 -10.10 4.47
C MET A 109 8.26 -10.80 4.59
N MET A 110 9.22 -10.23 5.33
CA MET A 110 10.52 -10.86 5.57
C MET A 110 10.38 -12.24 6.22
N ASN A 111 9.39 -12.43 7.10
CA ASN A 111 9.14 -13.71 7.76
C ASN A 111 8.34 -14.68 6.88
N LYS A 112 7.38 -14.19 6.09
CA LYS A 112 6.62 -15.00 5.13
C LYS A 112 7.54 -15.60 4.07
N ASP A 113 8.44 -14.80 3.52
CA ASP A 113 9.40 -15.25 2.49
C ASP A 113 10.34 -16.34 3.02
N ARG A 114 10.70 -16.27 4.31
CA ARG A 114 11.48 -17.32 4.98
C ARG A 114 10.73 -18.63 5.10
N ILE A 115 9.41 -18.58 5.34
CA ILE A 115 8.58 -19.78 5.44
C ILE A 115 8.42 -20.43 4.07
N GLU A 116 8.17 -19.65 3.01
CA GLU A 116 8.02 -20.18 1.65
C GLU A 116 9.29 -20.84 1.11
N LEU A 117 10.47 -20.39 1.52
CA LEU A 117 11.76 -21.02 1.19
C LEU A 117 12.00 -22.37 1.89
N ILE A 118 11.30 -22.66 2.99
CA ILE A 118 11.48 -23.89 3.77
C ILE A 118 10.53 -25.00 3.32
N ILE A 119 9.36 -24.63 2.76
CA ILE A 119 8.33 -25.57 2.29
C ILE A 119 8.21 -25.65 0.75
N GLY A 120 9.05 -24.92 0.02
CA GLY A 120 9.13 -24.91 -1.45
C GLY A 120 10.10 -25.94 -2.02
#